data_AF-A0A1C6IZS7-F1
#
_entry.id   AF-A0A1C6IZS7-F1
#
_cell.length_a   1.000
_cell.length_b   1.000
_cell.length_c   1.000
_cell.angle_alpha   90.00
_cell.angle_beta   90.00
_cell.angle_gamma   90.00
#
_symmetry.space_group_name_H-M   'P 1'
#
loop_
_entity.id
_entity.type
_entity.pdbx_description
1 polymer ?
#
loop_
_entity_poly.entity_id
_entity_poly.type
_entity_poly.pdbx_seq_one_letter_code
_entity_poly.pdbx_strand_id
1 'polypeptide(L)'
;MNKKCQVFTPENYVIELLDSVGYTHNLYGKKILENSCGDGNILVAVVQRYIDDCKENGLSRTRIKNGLAKDIYGIEIDEEQYKKCIDNLDKVLKRNDIDKVDWKVINADYLKWNTTIKFQYIVGNPPYITYSELKEEEQLFVKSNFSTCVKGKFDYCYAFIEKSINSLADNGKMSYLIPSSIYKTVFGHNLRIFMSPYIAKIKDYKQVKIFDKALVKSSIMVLDKQRQQELLHYQDMSMENAIDIPIAQLDEKWFFADENEVGQHRFGDYFKVSHVVATLLNKAYVLSDGAYTEVDNGYVCGNHTIEREVVRNTETPRTLRYIKHEKIIFPYTYDENELVHYDDGEFERLFPGATAYLNEFRDDLDKRQSDNNAKWYEYGRSQALSGLNRQKLLISTVVTNDVDVYELEQECIPYAGMYIVQKEDNNEYTLTDAMRILRSDEFKEYVFKIGIPISGKSVRITSKDIENYMF
;
A
#
# COMPACT_ATOMS: atom_id res chain seq x y z
N MET A 1 2.91 -17.69 -14.97
CA MET A 1 2.84 -16.37 -14.33
C MET A 1 1.38 -16.00 -14.09
N ASN A 2 1.07 -15.20 -13.05
CA ASN A 2 -0.31 -14.74 -12.83
C ASN A 2 -0.71 -13.75 -13.93
N LYS A 3 -1.66 -14.12 -14.81
CA LYS A 3 -2.12 -13.30 -15.95
C LYS A 3 -2.65 -11.92 -15.53
N LYS A 4 -3.01 -11.71 -14.25
CA LYS A 4 -3.46 -10.42 -13.72
C LYS A 4 -2.37 -9.34 -13.66
N CYS A 5 -1.09 -9.70 -13.72
CA CYS A 5 0.05 -8.77 -13.56
C CYS A 5 0.65 -8.29 -14.90
N GLN A 6 0.12 -8.74 -16.03
CA GLN A 6 0.58 -8.31 -17.36
C GLN A 6 -0.12 -6.99 -17.72
N VAL A 7 0.49 -5.87 -17.33
CA VAL A 7 -0.02 -4.53 -17.62
C VAL A 7 1.03 -3.78 -18.44
N PHE A 8 0.70 -3.49 -19.70
CA PHE A 8 1.59 -2.81 -20.61
C PHE A 8 1.56 -1.29 -20.38
N THR A 9 2.74 -0.68 -20.38
CA THR A 9 2.90 0.77 -20.21
C THR A 9 2.35 1.51 -21.44
N PRO A 10 1.40 2.44 -21.28
CA PRO A 10 0.90 3.23 -22.40
C PRO A 10 1.95 4.24 -22.92
N GLU A 11 1.87 4.58 -24.20
CA GLU A 11 2.89 5.35 -24.94
C GLU A 11 3.26 6.69 -24.28
N ASN A 12 2.28 7.44 -23.79
CA ASN A 12 2.52 8.72 -23.13
C ASN A 12 3.40 8.58 -21.86
N TYR A 13 3.23 7.49 -21.10
CA TYR A 13 4.08 7.20 -19.93
C TYR A 13 5.45 6.66 -20.32
N VAL A 14 5.56 5.94 -21.44
CA VAL A 14 6.86 5.50 -21.99
C VAL A 14 7.73 6.71 -22.33
N ILE A 15 7.17 7.68 -23.06
CA ILE A 15 7.85 8.93 -23.40
C ILE A 15 8.31 9.62 -22.11
N GLU A 16 7.42 9.71 -21.13
CA GLU A 16 7.70 10.45 -19.91
C GLU A 16 8.74 9.77 -19.01
N LEU A 17 8.83 8.44 -19.00
CA LEU A 17 9.93 7.71 -18.35
C LEU A 17 11.28 8.08 -18.98
N LEU A 18 11.38 8.00 -20.31
CA LEU A 18 12.62 8.26 -21.03
C LEU A 18 13.06 9.73 -20.92
N ASP A 19 12.12 10.66 -21.00
CA ASP A 19 12.38 12.10 -20.85
C ASP A 19 12.84 12.44 -19.43
N SER A 20 12.27 11.77 -18.42
CA SER A 20 12.59 12.01 -17.01
C SER A 20 14.04 11.65 -16.65
N VAL A 21 14.67 10.72 -17.38
CA VAL A 21 16.10 10.41 -17.22
C VAL A 21 16.99 11.12 -18.24
N GLY A 22 16.43 11.93 -19.14
CA GLY A 22 17.17 12.61 -20.20
C GLY A 22 17.73 11.65 -21.25
N TYR A 23 17.00 10.58 -21.58
CA TYR A 23 17.34 9.67 -22.68
C TYR A 23 16.91 10.28 -24.03
N THR A 24 17.61 11.34 -24.44
CA THR A 24 17.28 12.15 -25.62
C THR A 24 18.43 12.23 -26.63
N HIS A 25 19.65 12.57 -26.19
CA HIS A 25 20.77 12.83 -27.09
C HIS A 25 22.08 12.14 -26.68
N ASN A 26 22.97 11.95 -27.65
CA ASN A 26 24.29 11.32 -27.50
C ASN A 26 24.16 9.93 -26.85
N LEU A 27 23.31 9.08 -27.39
CA LEU A 27 22.91 7.80 -26.80
C LEU A 27 23.90 6.67 -27.11
N TYR A 28 24.68 6.80 -28.18
CA TYR A 28 25.67 5.80 -28.58
C TYR A 28 26.67 5.48 -27.46
N GLY A 29 26.77 4.21 -27.08
CA GLY A 29 27.64 3.74 -26.00
C GLY A 29 27.05 3.84 -24.59
N LYS A 30 25.86 4.44 -24.42
CA LYS A 30 25.18 4.54 -23.11
C LYS A 30 24.27 3.34 -22.91
N LYS A 31 24.60 2.50 -21.92
CA LYS A 31 23.84 1.27 -21.65
C LYS A 31 22.53 1.58 -20.94
N ILE A 32 21.44 0.97 -21.42
CA ILE A 32 20.10 1.07 -20.84
C ILE A 32 19.52 -0.32 -20.59
N LEU A 33 18.79 -0.47 -19.48
CA LEU A 33 18.09 -1.68 -19.09
C LEU A 33 16.60 -1.41 -18.86
N GLU A 34 15.75 -2.27 -19.43
CA GLU A 34 14.38 -2.52 -18.96
C GLU A 34 14.32 -3.92 -18.33
N ASN A 35 14.04 -4.00 -17.03
CA ASN A 35 14.23 -5.22 -16.24
C ASN A 35 12.95 -6.07 -16.05
N SER A 36 11.87 -5.69 -16.72
CA SER A 36 10.58 -6.38 -16.73
C SER A 36 9.83 -6.00 -18.01
N CYS A 37 10.45 -6.31 -19.16
CA CYS A 37 10.14 -5.62 -20.42
C CYS A 37 8.84 -6.03 -21.10
N GLY A 38 8.16 -7.09 -20.65
CA GLY A 38 6.92 -7.55 -21.24
C GLY A 38 7.06 -7.80 -22.75
N ASP A 39 6.16 -7.23 -23.54
CA ASP A 39 6.20 -7.27 -25.01
C ASP A 39 7.06 -6.15 -25.64
N GLY A 40 7.78 -5.39 -24.82
CA GLY A 40 8.80 -4.44 -25.24
C GLY A 40 8.31 -3.02 -25.50
N ASN A 41 7.15 -2.59 -25.00
CA ASN A 41 6.65 -1.23 -25.24
C ASN A 41 7.66 -0.12 -24.93
N ILE A 42 8.39 -0.20 -23.81
CA ILE A 42 9.43 0.79 -23.48
C ILE A 42 10.67 0.56 -24.34
N LEU A 43 11.16 -0.68 -24.47
CA LEU A 43 12.31 -1.00 -25.34
C LEU A 43 12.12 -0.58 -26.81
N VAL A 44 10.92 -0.66 -27.37
CA VAL A 44 10.61 -0.18 -28.73
C VAL A 44 10.89 1.31 -28.86
N ALA A 45 10.44 2.11 -27.90
CA ALA A 45 10.70 3.55 -27.87
C ALA A 45 12.19 3.86 -27.64
N VAL A 46 12.86 3.11 -26.76
CA VAL A 46 14.31 3.19 -26.53
C VAL A 46 15.08 2.97 -27.83
N VAL A 47 14.78 1.89 -28.55
CA VAL A 47 15.45 1.53 -29.81
C VAL A 47 15.20 2.58 -30.88
N GLN A 48 13.97 3.08 -31.02
CA GLN A 48 13.66 4.13 -31.98
C GLN A 48 14.43 5.42 -31.68
N ARG A 49 14.42 5.91 -30.43
CA ARG A 49 15.19 7.09 -30.02
C ARG A 49 16.70 6.93 -30.23
N TYR A 50 17.25 5.76 -29.91
CA TYR A 50 18.66 5.46 -30.13
C TYR A 50 19.03 5.52 -31.62
N ILE A 51 18.19 4.96 -32.49
CA ILE A 51 18.40 4.99 -33.94
C ILE A 51 18.34 6.44 -34.45
N ASP A 52 17.35 7.21 -34.03
CA ASP A 52 17.15 8.59 -34.47
C ASP A 52 18.31 9.48 -34.05
N ASP A 53 18.72 9.45 -32.78
CA ASP A 53 19.89 10.18 -32.28
C ASP A 53 21.18 9.77 -33.04
N CYS A 54 21.38 8.47 -33.28
CA CYS A 54 22.56 8.03 -34.02
C CYS A 54 22.56 8.51 -35.48
N LYS A 55 21.38 8.54 -36.14
CA LYS A 55 21.24 9.05 -37.51
C LYS A 55 21.50 10.55 -37.57
N GLU A 56 20.97 11.32 -36.61
CA GLU A 56 21.22 12.77 -36.49
C GLU A 56 22.72 13.06 -36.29
N ASN A 57 23.42 12.20 -35.55
CA ASN A 57 24.88 12.26 -35.36
C ASN A 57 25.70 11.65 -36.53
N GLY A 58 25.06 11.27 -37.63
CA GLY A 58 25.74 10.79 -38.85
C GLY A 58 26.36 9.39 -38.73
N LEU A 59 25.91 8.54 -37.81
CA LEU A 59 26.43 7.17 -37.68
C LEU A 59 25.91 6.28 -38.82
N SER A 60 26.80 5.41 -39.32
CA SER A 60 26.40 4.40 -40.31
C SER A 60 25.48 3.35 -39.70
N ARG A 61 24.62 2.74 -40.52
CA ARG A 61 23.71 1.65 -40.10
C ARG A 61 24.45 0.50 -39.41
N THR A 62 25.64 0.16 -39.87
CA THR A 62 26.50 -0.85 -39.23
C THR A 62 26.90 -0.44 -37.81
N ARG A 63 27.27 0.84 -37.59
CA ARG A 63 27.56 1.34 -36.25
C ARG A 63 26.33 1.31 -35.36
N ILE A 64 25.16 1.73 -35.88
CA ILE A 64 23.89 1.71 -35.15
C ILE A 64 23.54 0.29 -34.71
N LYS A 65 23.58 -0.68 -35.62
CA LYS A 65 23.38 -2.11 -35.33
C LYS A 65 24.28 -2.61 -34.19
N ASN A 66 25.59 -2.31 -34.29
CA ASN A 66 26.55 -2.74 -33.28
C ASN A 66 26.32 -2.05 -31.93
N GLY A 67 25.87 -0.79 -31.95
CA GLY A 67 25.47 -0.04 -30.76
C GLY A 67 24.24 -0.66 -30.08
N LEU A 68 23.19 -0.94 -30.84
CA LEU A 68 21.97 -1.59 -30.35
C LEU A 68 22.26 -2.93 -29.67
N ALA A 69 23.07 -3.79 -30.30
CA ALA A 69 23.50 -5.07 -29.72
C ALA A 69 24.33 -4.89 -28.43
N LYS A 70 25.06 -3.79 -28.31
CA LYS A 70 25.97 -3.54 -27.19
C LYS A 70 25.26 -2.90 -26.00
N ASP A 71 24.35 -1.97 -26.25
CA ASP A 71 23.91 -0.98 -25.28
C ASP A 71 22.49 -1.20 -24.76
N ILE A 72 21.64 -1.94 -25.48
CA ILE A 72 20.22 -2.14 -25.12
C ILE A 72 20.02 -3.50 -24.45
N TYR A 73 19.48 -3.49 -23.24
CA TYR A 73 19.24 -4.69 -22.44
C TYR A 73 17.77 -4.80 -22.01
N GLY A 74 17.24 -6.02 -22.07
CA GLY A 74 15.90 -6.36 -21.62
C GLY A 74 15.90 -7.61 -20.76
N ILE A 75 15.02 -7.69 -19.78
CA ILE A 75 14.79 -8.92 -19.00
C ILE A 75 13.29 -9.15 -18.89
N GLU A 76 12.86 -10.36 -19.25
CA GLU A 76 11.47 -10.77 -19.13
C GLU A 76 11.41 -12.22 -18.68
N ILE A 77 10.64 -12.50 -17.64
CA ILE A 77 10.52 -13.84 -17.07
C ILE A 77 9.51 -14.70 -17.84
N ASP A 78 8.56 -14.10 -18.55
CA ASP A 78 7.57 -14.78 -19.39
C ASP A 78 8.12 -15.06 -20.79
N GLU A 79 8.24 -16.34 -21.15
CA GLU A 79 8.81 -16.73 -22.45
C GLU A 79 7.98 -16.21 -23.64
N GLU A 80 6.65 -16.13 -23.50
CA GLU A 80 5.77 -15.65 -24.58
C GLU A 80 5.95 -14.15 -24.80
N GLN A 81 5.96 -13.36 -23.72
CA GLN A 81 6.18 -11.92 -23.81
C GLN A 81 7.59 -11.58 -24.29
N TYR A 82 8.60 -12.32 -23.80
CA TYR A 82 9.98 -12.24 -24.28
C TYR A 82 10.07 -12.39 -25.81
N LYS A 83 9.43 -13.41 -26.38
CA LYS A 83 9.41 -13.63 -27.84
C LYS A 83 8.73 -12.47 -28.57
N LYS A 84 7.59 -11.99 -28.07
CA LYS A 84 6.89 -10.82 -28.63
C LYS A 84 7.74 -9.55 -28.58
N CYS A 85 8.49 -9.34 -27.51
CA CYS A 85 9.44 -8.24 -27.39
C CYS A 85 10.46 -8.27 -28.53
N ILE A 86 11.12 -9.42 -28.77
CA ILE A 86 12.06 -9.58 -29.88
C ILE A 86 11.39 -9.27 -31.22
N ASP A 87 10.20 -9.82 -31.48
CA ASP A 87 9.47 -9.57 -32.73
C ASP A 87 9.13 -8.09 -32.93
N ASN A 88 8.76 -7.39 -31.85
CA ASN A 88 8.46 -5.96 -31.89
C ASN A 88 9.71 -5.11 -32.13
N LEU A 89 10.84 -5.46 -31.52
CA LEU A 89 12.13 -4.82 -31.78
C LEU A 89 12.57 -5.01 -33.24
N ASP A 90 12.44 -6.22 -33.79
CA ASP A 90 12.79 -6.52 -35.18
C ASP A 90 11.92 -5.74 -36.19
N LYS A 91 10.65 -5.45 -35.85
CA LYS A 91 9.81 -4.55 -36.66
C LYS A 91 10.35 -3.12 -36.68
N VAL A 92 10.92 -2.62 -35.58
CA VAL A 92 11.56 -1.29 -35.54
C VAL A 92 12.80 -1.28 -36.43
N LEU A 93 13.63 -2.33 -36.39
CA LEU A 93 14.80 -2.46 -37.26
C LEU A 93 14.41 -2.41 -38.74
N LYS A 94 13.38 -3.19 -39.13
CA LYS A 94 12.89 -3.25 -40.51
C LYS A 94 12.39 -1.89 -41.01
N ARG A 95 11.66 -1.14 -40.19
CA ARG A 95 11.18 0.22 -40.54
C ARG A 95 12.33 1.21 -40.73
N ASN A 96 13.45 0.97 -40.06
CA ASN A 96 14.63 1.84 -40.10
C ASN A 96 15.73 1.37 -41.06
N ASP A 97 15.50 0.29 -41.81
CA ASP A 97 16.44 -0.33 -42.74
C ASP A 97 17.78 -0.71 -42.07
N ILE A 98 17.66 -1.36 -40.90
CA ILE A 98 18.78 -1.89 -40.11
C ILE A 98 18.71 -3.41 -40.11
N ASP A 99 19.84 -4.07 -40.38
CA ASP A 99 19.94 -5.53 -40.33
C ASP A 99 19.66 -6.07 -38.92
N LYS A 100 19.30 -7.35 -38.86
CA LYS A 100 19.05 -8.07 -37.60
C LYS A 100 20.15 -7.84 -36.57
N VAL A 101 19.73 -7.48 -35.36
CA VAL A 101 20.57 -7.23 -34.18
C VAL A 101 20.61 -8.50 -33.32
N ASP A 102 21.76 -8.76 -32.71
CA ASP A 102 21.87 -9.76 -31.63
C ASP A 102 21.47 -9.09 -30.31
N TRP A 103 20.20 -9.28 -29.94
CA TRP A 103 19.59 -8.58 -28.81
C TRP A 103 20.06 -9.13 -27.47
N LYS A 104 20.39 -8.24 -26.52
CA LYS A 104 20.61 -8.60 -25.11
C LYS A 104 19.32 -8.53 -24.30
N VAL A 105 18.26 -9.09 -24.86
CA VAL A 105 17.03 -9.35 -24.14
C VAL A 105 17.11 -10.79 -23.62
N ILE A 106 16.91 -10.99 -22.32
CA ILE A 106 17.18 -12.25 -21.64
C ILE A 106 15.88 -12.78 -21.03
N ASN A 107 15.51 -14.03 -21.35
CA ASN A 107 14.38 -14.69 -20.71
C ASN A 107 14.79 -15.25 -19.34
N ALA A 108 14.66 -14.45 -18.29
CA ALA A 108 15.09 -14.80 -16.93
C ALA A 108 14.34 -14.01 -15.86
N ASP A 109 14.44 -14.47 -14.61
CA ASP A 109 14.02 -13.71 -13.44
C ASP A 109 15.06 -12.61 -13.14
N TYR A 110 14.65 -11.34 -13.26
CA TYR A 110 15.54 -10.21 -12.99
C TYR A 110 16.14 -10.24 -11.60
N LEU A 111 15.38 -10.61 -10.56
CA LEU A 111 15.90 -10.60 -9.19
C LEU A 111 16.98 -11.67 -8.96
N LYS A 112 16.95 -12.76 -9.75
CA LYS A 112 17.95 -13.85 -9.71
C LYS A 112 19.04 -13.72 -10.78
N TRP A 113 18.85 -12.86 -11.78
CA TRP A 113 19.84 -12.61 -12.82
C TRP A 113 21.06 -11.87 -12.27
N ASN A 114 22.23 -12.51 -12.30
CA ASN A 114 23.47 -11.93 -11.82
C ASN A 114 24.25 -11.28 -12.97
N THR A 115 24.68 -10.04 -12.74
CA THR A 115 25.48 -9.29 -13.71
C THR A 115 26.44 -8.35 -12.98
N THR A 116 27.62 -8.13 -13.58
CA THR A 116 28.56 -7.08 -13.16
C THR A 116 28.40 -5.80 -13.99
N ILE A 117 27.48 -5.81 -14.97
CA ILE A 117 27.24 -4.66 -15.85
C ILE A 117 26.58 -3.54 -15.06
N LYS A 118 27.11 -2.33 -15.23
CA LYS A 118 26.51 -1.09 -14.76
C LYS A 118 25.83 -0.35 -15.90
N PHE A 119 24.67 0.23 -15.63
CA PHE A 119 23.82 0.90 -16.61
C PHE A 119 23.80 2.41 -16.40
N GLN A 120 23.89 3.16 -17.49
CA GLN A 120 23.70 4.62 -17.45
C GLN A 120 22.22 4.96 -17.28
N TYR A 121 21.32 4.11 -17.78
CA TYR A 121 19.88 4.28 -17.64
C TYR A 121 19.21 2.98 -17.22
N ILE A 122 18.26 3.06 -16.29
CA ILE A 122 17.33 1.97 -16.01
C ILE A 122 15.91 2.53 -16.02
N VAL A 123 15.07 2.01 -16.92
CA VAL A 123 13.70 2.49 -17.10
C VAL A 123 12.76 1.29 -17.11
N GLY A 124 11.56 1.44 -16.57
CA GLY A 124 10.66 0.30 -16.49
C GLY A 124 9.38 0.51 -15.70
N ASN A 125 8.54 -0.51 -15.76
CA ASN A 125 7.32 -0.65 -14.99
C ASN A 125 7.38 -1.99 -14.24
N PRO A 126 8.03 -2.06 -13.07
CA PRO A 126 8.19 -3.31 -12.33
C PRO A 126 6.83 -3.91 -11.94
N PRO A 127 6.75 -5.23 -11.69
CA PRO A 127 5.49 -5.90 -11.38
C PRO A 127 4.85 -5.43 -10.06
N TYR A 128 3.53 -5.16 -10.10
CA TYR A 128 2.75 -4.70 -8.93
C TYR A 128 2.13 -5.90 -8.21
N ILE A 129 2.95 -6.64 -7.48
CA ILE A 129 2.54 -7.84 -6.75
C ILE A 129 2.67 -7.58 -5.25
N THR A 130 1.60 -7.78 -4.50
CA THR A 130 1.60 -7.64 -3.04
C THR A 130 2.26 -8.86 -2.38
N TYR A 131 2.76 -8.68 -1.16
CA TYR A 131 3.36 -9.78 -0.38
C TYR A 131 2.48 -11.05 -0.33
N SER A 132 1.17 -10.89 -0.14
CA SER A 132 0.21 -12.00 -0.04
C SER A 132 0.00 -12.76 -1.34
N GLU A 133 0.32 -12.17 -2.48
CA GLU A 133 0.19 -12.80 -3.79
C GLU A 133 1.49 -13.53 -4.21
N LEU A 134 2.60 -13.27 -3.52
CA LEU A 134 3.85 -13.99 -3.72
C LEU A 134 3.76 -15.40 -3.15
N LYS A 135 4.32 -16.36 -3.89
CA LYS A 135 4.56 -17.70 -3.36
C LYS A 135 5.55 -17.65 -2.20
N GLU A 136 5.44 -18.59 -1.27
CA GLU A 136 6.29 -18.67 -0.08
C GLU A 136 7.79 -18.72 -0.42
N GLU A 137 8.17 -19.47 -1.46
CA GLU A 137 9.54 -19.55 -1.97
C GLU A 137 10.11 -18.17 -2.39
N GLU A 138 9.29 -17.34 -3.04
CA GLU A 138 9.69 -15.99 -3.46
C GLU A 138 9.72 -15.01 -2.28
N GLN A 139 8.80 -15.16 -1.32
CA GLN A 139 8.82 -14.37 -0.09
C GLN A 139 10.12 -14.61 0.69
N LEU A 140 10.53 -15.88 0.84
CA LEU A 140 11.78 -16.27 1.50
C LEU A 140 13.01 -15.77 0.74
N PHE A 141 13.02 -15.93 -0.59
CA PHE A 141 14.10 -15.44 -1.43
C PHE A 141 14.28 -13.93 -1.28
N VAL A 142 13.21 -13.15 -1.41
CA VAL A 142 13.30 -11.69 -1.35
C VAL A 142 13.72 -11.21 0.04
N LYS A 143 13.18 -11.78 1.11
CA LYS A 143 13.58 -11.46 2.49
C LYS A 143 15.06 -11.72 2.78
N SER A 144 15.62 -12.76 2.15
CA SER A 144 17.00 -13.19 2.41
C SER A 144 18.04 -12.43 1.58
N ASN A 145 17.63 -11.79 0.47
CA ASN A 145 18.56 -11.21 -0.49
C ASN A 145 18.46 -9.68 -0.62
N PHE A 146 17.41 -9.05 -0.10
CA PHE A 146 17.16 -7.61 -0.25
C PHE A 146 16.94 -6.93 1.09
N SER A 147 17.78 -5.96 1.41
CA SER A 147 17.79 -5.23 2.68
C SER A 147 16.51 -4.42 2.90
N THR A 148 15.90 -3.94 1.82
CA THR A 148 14.63 -3.20 1.86
C THR A 148 13.42 -4.10 2.12
N CYS A 149 13.58 -5.43 2.06
CA CYS A 149 12.50 -6.40 2.15
C CYS A 149 12.61 -7.34 3.37
N VAL A 150 13.39 -6.99 4.40
CA VAL A 150 13.65 -7.92 5.52
C VAL A 150 12.44 -8.08 6.46
N LYS A 151 11.60 -7.05 6.62
CA LYS A 151 10.50 -7.03 7.60
C LYS A 151 9.14 -6.73 6.96
N GLY A 152 8.10 -7.38 7.48
CA GLY A 152 6.71 -7.07 7.15
C GLY A 152 6.23 -7.58 5.80
N LYS A 153 5.22 -6.91 5.24
CA LYS A 153 4.52 -7.27 4.00
C LYS A 153 4.81 -6.24 2.90
N PHE A 154 6.06 -6.19 2.45
CA PHE A 154 6.52 -5.30 1.37
C PHE A 154 5.92 -5.70 0.00
N ASP A 155 5.88 -4.75 -0.94
CA ASP A 155 5.48 -5.06 -2.32
C ASP A 155 6.68 -5.58 -3.11
N TYR A 156 6.45 -6.49 -4.05
CA TYR A 156 7.51 -7.18 -4.79
C TYR A 156 8.42 -6.22 -5.57
N CYS A 157 7.88 -5.08 -6.03
CA CYS A 157 8.65 -4.05 -6.72
C CYS A 157 9.76 -3.42 -5.87
N TYR A 158 9.77 -3.58 -4.54
CA TYR A 158 10.80 -2.99 -3.68
C TYR A 158 12.18 -3.62 -3.96
N ALA A 159 12.20 -4.93 -4.14
CA ALA A 159 13.41 -5.67 -4.53
C ALA A 159 13.90 -5.27 -5.93
N PHE A 160 12.98 -4.98 -6.86
CA PHE A 160 13.32 -4.46 -8.19
C PHE A 160 14.03 -3.11 -8.07
N ILE A 161 13.49 -2.20 -7.26
CA ILE A 161 14.07 -0.87 -7.05
C ILE A 161 15.46 -0.98 -6.41
N GLU A 162 15.61 -1.75 -5.32
CA GLU A 162 16.91 -1.96 -4.66
C GLU A 162 17.95 -2.53 -5.64
N LYS A 163 17.59 -3.59 -6.36
CA LYS A 163 18.49 -4.22 -7.34
C LYS A 163 18.90 -3.23 -8.44
N SER A 164 17.96 -2.46 -8.96
CA SER A 164 18.21 -1.50 -10.03
C SER A 164 19.09 -0.35 -9.60
N ILE A 165 18.88 0.21 -8.40
CA ILE A 165 19.80 1.22 -7.82
C ILE A 165 21.21 0.65 -7.71
N ASN A 166 21.37 -0.62 -7.33
CA ASN A 166 22.67 -1.28 -7.26
C ASN A 166 23.26 -1.61 -8.65
N SER A 167 22.45 -1.74 -9.68
CA SER A 167 22.88 -1.94 -11.08
C SER A 167 23.20 -0.64 -11.83
N LEU A 168 22.87 0.53 -11.29
CA LEU A 168 23.24 1.81 -11.90
C LEU A 168 24.76 2.05 -11.87
N ALA A 169 25.27 2.67 -12.92
CA ALA A 169 26.60 3.29 -12.92
C ALA A 169 26.63 4.51 -11.99
N ASP A 170 27.83 4.97 -11.62
CA ASP A 170 27.99 6.12 -10.71
C ASP A 170 27.40 7.42 -11.29
N ASN A 171 27.30 7.52 -12.62
CA ASN A 171 26.62 8.59 -13.35
C ASN A 171 25.26 8.19 -13.91
N GLY A 172 24.69 7.10 -13.40
CA GLY A 172 23.46 6.51 -13.90
C GLY A 172 22.21 7.18 -13.35
N LYS A 173 21.15 7.16 -14.16
CA LYS A 173 19.81 7.62 -13.80
C LYS A 173 18.78 6.53 -14.00
N MET A 174 17.69 6.60 -13.27
CA MET A 174 16.63 5.62 -13.31
C MET A 174 15.28 6.28 -13.22
N SER A 175 14.29 5.78 -13.98
CA SER A 175 12.90 6.18 -13.82
C SER A 175 11.98 4.98 -13.84
N TYR A 176 11.18 4.80 -12.80
CA TYR A 176 10.19 3.72 -12.72
C TYR A 176 8.77 4.23 -12.54
N LEU A 177 7.85 3.56 -13.22
CA LEU A 177 6.43 3.65 -12.96
C LEU A 177 6.07 2.71 -11.80
N ILE A 178 5.73 3.26 -10.63
CA ILE A 178 5.49 2.49 -9.39
C ILE A 178 4.19 2.90 -8.70
N PRO A 179 3.64 2.07 -7.79
CA PRO A 179 2.51 2.46 -6.96
C PRO A 179 2.88 3.63 -6.03
N SER A 180 2.04 4.67 -5.96
CA SER A 180 2.29 5.84 -5.09
C SER A 180 2.20 5.49 -3.59
N SER A 181 1.65 4.33 -3.23
CA SER A 181 1.59 3.84 -1.84
C SER A 181 2.98 3.67 -1.21
N ILE A 182 4.02 3.44 -2.01
CA ILE A 182 5.42 3.28 -1.57
C ILE A 182 5.89 4.44 -0.70
N TYR A 183 5.36 5.63 -0.90
CA TYR A 183 5.76 6.83 -0.17
C TYR A 183 5.20 6.90 1.26
N LYS A 184 4.15 6.11 1.56
CA LYS A 184 3.36 6.27 2.79
C LYS A 184 3.18 4.97 3.60
N THR A 185 3.38 3.80 2.99
CA THR A 185 3.20 2.52 3.72
C THR A 185 4.31 2.31 4.75
N VAL A 186 3.98 1.70 5.89
CA VAL A 186 4.98 1.35 6.91
C VAL A 186 6.04 0.37 6.40
N PHE A 187 5.65 -0.55 5.50
CA PHE A 187 6.58 -1.53 4.92
C PHE A 187 7.54 -0.93 3.89
N GLY A 188 7.24 0.25 3.34
CA GLY A 188 8.14 0.97 2.43
C GLY A 188 9.25 1.77 3.13
N HIS A 189 9.29 1.79 4.47
CA HIS A 189 10.23 2.64 5.22
C HIS A 189 11.70 2.37 4.87
N ASN A 190 12.13 1.09 4.90
CA ASN A 190 13.50 0.74 4.56
C ASN A 190 13.86 1.10 3.11
N LEU A 191 12.91 0.94 2.18
CA LEU A 191 13.10 1.34 0.79
C LEU A 191 13.27 2.86 0.66
N ARG A 192 12.43 3.64 1.36
CA ARG A 192 12.52 5.11 1.38
C ARG A 192 13.89 5.57 1.89
N ILE A 193 14.39 4.99 2.98
CA ILE A 193 15.75 5.27 3.47
C ILE A 193 16.79 4.94 2.39
N PHE A 194 16.70 3.75 1.79
CA PHE A 194 17.66 3.28 0.79
C PHE A 194 17.71 4.17 -0.47
N MET A 195 16.56 4.67 -0.93
CA MET A 195 16.47 5.47 -2.16
C MET A 195 16.61 6.98 -1.93
N SER A 196 16.41 7.49 -0.71
CA SER A 196 16.44 8.91 -0.37
C SER A 196 17.70 9.66 -0.85
N PRO A 197 18.92 9.11 -0.77
CA PRO A 197 20.11 9.80 -1.30
C PRO A 197 20.02 10.10 -2.80
N TYR A 198 19.29 9.28 -3.55
CA TYR A 198 19.25 9.32 -5.01
C TYR A 198 17.96 9.93 -5.57
N ILE A 199 16.91 10.11 -4.77
CA ILE A 199 15.60 10.59 -5.25
C ILE A 199 15.67 12.02 -5.74
N ALA A 200 15.50 12.21 -7.05
CA ALA A 200 15.59 13.51 -7.70
C ALA A 200 14.21 14.09 -8.00
N LYS A 201 13.30 13.25 -8.51
CA LYS A 201 11.99 13.72 -8.96
C LYS A 201 10.90 12.68 -8.74
N ILE A 202 9.69 13.13 -8.42
CA ILE A 202 8.47 12.33 -8.39
C ILE A 202 7.41 13.04 -9.23
N LYS A 203 6.85 12.34 -10.22
CA LYS A 203 5.69 12.76 -11.01
C LYS A 203 4.49 11.90 -10.63
N ASP A 204 3.58 12.41 -9.83
CA ASP A 204 2.47 11.64 -9.24
C ASP A 204 1.17 11.83 -10.04
N TYR A 205 0.52 10.72 -10.40
CA TYR A 205 -0.71 10.71 -11.19
C TYR A 205 -1.93 10.47 -10.28
N LYS A 206 -2.09 11.33 -9.26
CA LYS A 206 -3.06 11.17 -8.17
C LYS A 206 -4.52 10.97 -8.61
N GLN A 207 -4.94 11.53 -9.74
CA GLN A 207 -6.33 11.49 -10.20
C GLN A 207 -6.52 10.77 -11.53
N VAL A 208 -5.44 10.32 -12.16
CA VAL A 208 -5.48 9.67 -13.48
C VAL A 208 -5.30 8.17 -13.29
N LYS A 209 -6.25 7.39 -13.81
CA LYS A 209 -6.03 5.95 -13.99
C LYS A 209 -5.06 5.79 -15.16
N ILE A 210 -3.81 5.44 -14.84
CA ILE A 210 -2.77 5.18 -15.85
C ILE A 210 -3.15 3.98 -16.72
N PHE A 211 -3.84 2.99 -16.13
CA PHE A 211 -4.26 1.79 -16.82
C PHE A 211 -5.79 1.67 -16.75
N ASP A 212 -6.44 1.51 -17.90
CA ASP A 212 -7.92 1.47 -18.02
C ASP A 212 -8.59 0.44 -17.10
N LYS A 213 -7.86 -0.61 -16.69
CA LYS A 213 -8.34 -1.71 -15.85
C LYS A 213 -7.74 -1.75 -14.44
N ALA A 214 -6.72 -0.96 -14.11
CA ALA A 214 -6.07 -1.00 -12.80
C ALA A 214 -6.51 0.17 -11.92
N LEU A 215 -6.85 -0.12 -10.66
CA LEU A 215 -7.25 0.88 -9.66
C LEU A 215 -6.06 1.50 -8.90
N VAL A 216 -4.84 1.03 -9.18
CA VAL A 216 -3.64 1.44 -8.44
C VAL A 216 -3.23 2.84 -8.88
N LYS A 217 -3.12 3.75 -7.91
CA LYS A 217 -2.50 5.05 -8.14
C LYS A 217 -0.99 4.88 -8.31
N SER A 218 -0.44 5.54 -9.30
CA SER A 218 0.95 5.34 -9.72
C SER A 218 1.66 6.67 -9.92
N SER A 219 2.97 6.63 -9.81
CA SER A 219 3.88 7.75 -10.00
C SER A 219 5.09 7.32 -10.81
N ILE A 220 5.67 8.25 -11.57
CA ILE A 220 7.03 8.08 -12.09
C ILE A 220 8.02 8.59 -11.04
N MET A 221 8.82 7.67 -10.53
CA MET A 221 9.91 7.93 -9.60
C MET A 221 11.23 8.05 -10.37
N VAL A 222 11.98 9.12 -10.15
CA VAL A 222 13.27 9.38 -10.81
C VAL A 222 14.39 9.42 -9.79
N LEU A 223 15.43 8.60 -10.02
CA LEU A 223 16.63 8.50 -9.21
C LEU A 223 17.85 8.90 -10.04
N ASP A 224 18.78 9.62 -9.42
CA ASP A 224 20.04 10.07 -10.03
C ASP A 224 21.20 9.80 -9.08
N LYS A 225 22.17 8.97 -9.50
CA LYS A 225 23.34 8.60 -8.69
C LYS A 225 24.30 9.77 -8.45
N GLN A 226 24.27 10.81 -9.29
CA GLN A 226 25.10 12.01 -9.14
C GLN A 226 24.40 13.16 -8.46
N ARG A 227 23.18 12.95 -7.96
CA ARG A 227 22.41 13.98 -7.29
C ARG A 227 23.24 14.68 -6.20
N GLN A 228 23.34 16.00 -6.31
CA GLN A 228 24.01 16.88 -5.33
C GLN A 228 23.01 17.77 -4.58
N GLN A 229 21.79 17.92 -5.09
CA GLN A 229 20.78 18.78 -4.50
C GLN A 229 20.17 18.12 -3.26
N GLU A 230 19.84 18.91 -2.25
CA GLU A 230 19.11 18.46 -1.06
C GLU A 230 17.59 18.57 -1.21
N LEU A 231 17.11 18.89 -2.42
CA LEU A 231 15.70 19.06 -2.74
C LEU A 231 15.17 17.91 -3.61
N LEU A 232 13.98 17.44 -3.30
CA LEU A 232 13.15 16.56 -4.12
C LEU A 232 12.20 17.44 -4.93
N HIS A 233 12.23 17.30 -6.26
CA HIS A 233 11.24 17.92 -7.14
C HIS A 233 9.99 17.03 -7.20
N TYR A 234 8.88 17.46 -6.62
CA TYR A 234 7.60 16.77 -6.74
C TYR A 234 6.68 17.50 -7.71
N GLN A 235 5.99 16.75 -8.57
CA GLN A 235 5.01 17.27 -9.52
C GLN A 235 3.71 16.45 -9.46
N ASP A 236 2.60 17.12 -9.20
CA ASP A 236 1.26 16.55 -9.37
C ASP A 236 0.85 16.67 -10.84
N MET A 237 0.88 15.55 -11.56
CA MET A 237 0.57 15.52 -12.99
C MET A 237 -0.93 15.71 -13.27
N SER A 238 -1.79 15.64 -12.24
CA SER A 238 -3.23 15.82 -12.39
C SER A 238 -3.66 17.28 -12.25
N MET A 239 -2.93 18.06 -11.44
CA MET A 239 -3.22 19.47 -11.18
C MET A 239 -2.18 20.43 -11.76
N GLU A 240 -1.15 19.89 -12.43
CA GLU A 240 0.00 20.63 -12.97
C GLU A 240 0.73 21.49 -11.94
N ASN A 241 0.65 21.12 -10.66
CA ASN A 241 1.36 21.80 -9.58
C ASN A 241 2.72 21.12 -9.32
N ALA A 242 3.72 21.91 -8.93
CA ALA A 242 5.05 21.42 -8.58
C ALA A 242 5.57 22.11 -7.31
N ILE A 243 6.23 21.34 -6.45
CA ILE A 243 6.85 21.83 -5.22
C ILE A 243 8.22 21.19 -5.04
N ASP A 244 9.11 21.94 -4.40
CA ASP A 244 10.44 21.47 -4.03
C ASP A 244 10.48 21.18 -2.53
N ILE A 245 10.83 19.95 -2.18
CA ILE A 245 10.77 19.46 -0.80
C ILE A 245 12.19 19.15 -0.32
N PRO A 246 12.68 19.78 0.76
CA PRO A 246 13.90 19.35 1.42
C PRO A 246 13.87 17.86 1.79
N ILE A 247 14.88 17.10 1.37
CA ILE A 247 15.01 15.68 1.73
C ILE A 247 15.05 15.49 3.24
N ALA A 248 15.58 16.47 3.98
CA ALA A 248 15.59 16.43 5.44
C ALA A 248 14.20 16.41 6.08
N GLN A 249 13.15 16.89 5.37
CA GLN A 249 11.75 16.81 5.80
C GLN A 249 11.11 15.45 5.47
N LEU A 250 11.77 14.62 4.66
CA LEU A 250 11.28 13.29 4.31
C LEU A 250 11.60 12.30 5.45
N ASP A 251 10.63 12.12 6.34
CA ASP A 251 10.73 11.23 7.50
C ASP A 251 10.17 9.82 7.18
N GLU A 252 9.56 9.15 8.17
CA GLU A 252 8.98 7.83 8.03
C GLU A 252 7.98 7.75 6.89
N LYS A 253 7.13 8.76 6.68
CA LYS A 253 6.19 8.87 5.56
C LYS A 253 6.50 10.14 4.75
N TRP A 254 6.46 10.04 3.43
CA TRP A 254 6.70 11.18 2.55
C TRP A 254 5.37 11.84 2.20
N PHE A 255 5.27 13.11 2.53
CA PHE A 255 4.11 13.95 2.24
C PHE A 255 4.51 15.00 1.20
N PHE A 256 3.65 15.20 0.21
CA PHE A 256 3.92 16.09 -0.93
C PHE A 256 2.91 17.23 -0.95
N ALA A 257 3.01 18.13 0.02
CA ALA A 257 2.26 19.38 0.07
C ALA A 257 2.97 20.36 1.00
N ASP A 258 2.81 21.66 0.72
CA ASP A 258 3.40 22.75 1.50
C ASP A 258 3.08 22.59 2.99
N GLU A 259 4.09 22.75 3.83
CA GLU A 259 3.95 22.71 5.29
C GLU A 259 2.87 23.71 5.71
N ASN A 260 1.76 23.20 6.20
CA ASN A 260 0.67 23.97 6.79
C ASN A 260 0.03 23.07 7.84
N GLU A 261 0.75 22.85 8.93
CA GLU A 261 0.12 22.44 10.18
C GLU A 261 0.53 23.47 11.23
N VAL A 262 -0.34 24.47 11.40
CA VAL A 262 -0.12 25.65 12.25
C VAL A 262 -0.71 25.42 13.66
N GLY A 263 -1.11 24.18 13.97
CA GLY A 263 -1.68 23.82 15.25
C GLY A 263 -0.64 23.78 16.37
N GLN A 264 -1.03 24.24 17.57
CA GLN A 264 -0.17 24.21 18.76
C GLN A 264 -0.34 22.91 19.56
N HIS A 265 -1.40 22.15 19.27
CA HIS A 265 -1.81 21.00 20.04
C HIS A 265 -1.83 19.74 19.17
N ARG A 266 -1.12 18.70 19.59
CA ARG A 266 -1.18 17.39 18.92
C ARG A 266 -2.36 16.59 19.44
N PHE A 267 -3.23 16.10 18.55
CA PHE A 267 -4.43 15.34 18.92
C PHE A 267 -4.13 14.15 19.85
N GLY A 268 -3.07 13.42 19.55
CA GLY A 268 -2.60 12.26 20.31
C GLY A 268 -2.04 12.58 21.69
N ASP A 269 -1.87 13.85 22.07
CA ASP A 269 -1.47 14.24 23.42
C ASP A 269 -2.67 14.20 24.37
N TYR A 270 -3.89 14.38 23.84
CA TYR A 270 -5.15 14.44 24.60
C TYR A 270 -6.02 13.20 24.45
N PHE A 271 -5.94 12.53 23.30
CA PHE A 271 -6.78 11.39 22.97
C PHE A 271 -5.92 10.20 22.54
N LYS A 272 -6.37 9.00 22.89
CA LYS A 272 -5.80 7.75 22.39
C LYS A 272 -6.66 7.25 21.24
N VAL A 273 -6.04 6.94 20.11
CA VAL A 273 -6.73 6.38 18.95
C VAL A 273 -6.31 4.93 18.79
N SER A 274 -7.26 4.02 18.71
CA SER A 274 -6.96 2.58 18.67
C SER A 274 -7.82 1.87 17.65
N HIS A 275 -7.28 0.81 17.06
CA HIS A 275 -8.10 -0.10 16.26
C HIS A 275 -9.10 -0.82 17.16
N VAL A 276 -10.30 -1.03 16.63
CA VAL A 276 -11.40 -1.73 17.29
C VAL A 276 -11.13 -3.25 17.39
N VAL A 277 -12.04 -4.01 18.00
CA VAL A 277 -11.80 -5.45 18.22
C VAL A 277 -11.66 -6.21 16.91
N ALA A 278 -10.77 -7.20 16.91
CA ALA A 278 -10.59 -8.10 15.77
C ALA A 278 -10.98 -9.52 16.18
N THR A 279 -12.22 -9.89 15.85
CA THR A 279 -12.73 -11.24 16.13
C THR A 279 -11.98 -12.33 15.34
N LEU A 280 -11.37 -11.96 14.20
CA LEU A 280 -10.81 -12.86 13.19
C LEU A 280 -11.81 -13.85 12.56
N LEU A 281 -13.12 -13.74 12.87
CA LEU A 281 -14.19 -14.52 12.24
C LEU A 281 -15.56 -13.85 12.47
N ASN A 282 -15.78 -12.67 11.88
CA ASN A 282 -17.00 -11.89 12.12
C ASN A 282 -18.29 -12.71 11.89
N LYS A 283 -18.30 -13.64 10.93
CA LYS A 283 -19.47 -14.50 10.66
C LYS A 283 -19.92 -15.37 11.85
N ALA A 284 -19.05 -15.62 12.81
CA ALA A 284 -19.36 -16.40 14.01
C ALA A 284 -19.74 -15.52 15.21
N TYR A 285 -19.34 -14.25 15.23
CA TYR A 285 -19.53 -13.37 16.40
C TYR A 285 -20.54 -12.26 16.16
N VAL A 286 -20.69 -11.79 14.93
CA VAL A 286 -21.57 -10.67 14.58
C VAL A 286 -22.93 -11.23 14.15
N LEU A 287 -23.94 -10.93 14.96
CA LEU A 287 -25.33 -11.23 14.66
C LEU A 287 -25.85 -10.09 13.78
N SER A 288 -25.92 -10.37 12.48
CA SER A 288 -26.32 -9.38 11.48
C SER A 288 -27.75 -8.90 11.69
N ASP A 289 -28.02 -7.67 11.31
CA ASP A 289 -29.37 -7.10 11.32
C ASP A 289 -30.36 -7.98 10.53
N GLY A 290 -31.49 -8.31 11.15
CA GLY A 290 -32.50 -9.25 10.63
C GLY A 290 -32.13 -10.75 10.68
N ALA A 291 -30.93 -11.11 11.14
CA ALA A 291 -30.51 -12.51 11.29
C ALA A 291 -30.81 -13.10 12.68
N TYR A 292 -31.35 -12.29 13.59
CA TYR A 292 -31.72 -12.70 14.95
C TYR A 292 -33.13 -12.22 15.30
N THR A 293 -33.76 -12.90 16.25
CA THR A 293 -34.98 -12.44 16.92
C THR A 293 -34.69 -12.26 18.40
N GLU A 294 -34.93 -11.06 18.92
CA GLU A 294 -34.79 -10.79 20.35
C GLU A 294 -35.96 -11.42 21.12
N VAL A 295 -35.62 -12.16 22.18
CA VAL A 295 -36.55 -12.82 23.11
C VAL A 295 -36.15 -12.47 24.55
N ASP A 296 -37.02 -12.73 25.53
CA ASP A 296 -36.79 -12.31 26.93
C ASP A 296 -35.38 -12.69 27.44
N ASN A 297 -34.99 -13.95 27.21
CA ASN A 297 -33.74 -14.51 27.74
C ASN A 297 -32.52 -14.37 26.80
N GLY A 298 -32.66 -13.71 25.64
CA GLY A 298 -31.53 -13.60 24.70
C GLY A 298 -31.92 -13.35 23.25
N TYR A 299 -31.16 -13.96 22.35
CA TYR A 299 -31.26 -13.75 20.90
C TYR A 299 -31.31 -15.09 20.16
N VAL A 300 -32.40 -15.34 19.44
CA VAL A 300 -32.56 -16.54 18.63
C VAL A 300 -31.86 -16.34 17.30
N CYS A 301 -30.86 -17.18 17.00
CA CYS A 301 -30.08 -17.19 15.77
C CYS A 301 -30.07 -18.60 15.18
N GLY A 302 -30.81 -18.80 14.08
CA GLY A 302 -31.02 -20.14 13.53
C GLY A 302 -31.72 -21.04 14.55
N ASN A 303 -31.06 -22.14 14.94
CA ASN A 303 -31.58 -23.11 15.91
C ASN A 303 -31.11 -22.87 17.34
N HIS A 304 -30.31 -21.82 17.59
CA HIS A 304 -29.72 -21.54 18.89
C HIS A 304 -30.36 -20.31 19.53
N THR A 305 -30.56 -20.37 20.85
CA THR A 305 -30.87 -19.19 21.64
C THR A 305 -29.61 -18.78 22.39
N ILE A 306 -29.05 -17.63 22.04
CA ILE A 306 -27.83 -17.10 22.65
C ILE A 306 -28.22 -16.24 23.84
N GLU A 307 -27.59 -16.48 24.98
CA GLU A 307 -27.88 -15.80 26.24
C GLU A 307 -27.65 -14.29 26.13
N ARG A 308 -28.57 -13.49 26.71
CA ARG A 308 -28.50 -12.02 26.64
C ARG A 308 -27.19 -11.45 27.20
N GLU A 309 -26.70 -12.03 28.30
CA GLU A 309 -25.56 -11.53 29.08
C GLU A 309 -24.24 -11.57 28.31
N VAL A 310 -24.10 -12.47 27.35
CA VAL A 310 -22.89 -12.60 26.51
C VAL A 310 -23.01 -11.82 25.19
N VAL A 311 -24.10 -11.09 24.98
CA VAL A 311 -24.32 -10.29 23.77
C VAL A 311 -24.21 -8.80 24.10
N ARG A 312 -23.57 -8.04 23.23
CA ARG A 312 -23.45 -6.58 23.32
C ARG A 312 -23.97 -5.91 22.05
N ASN A 313 -24.32 -4.64 22.18
CA ASN A 313 -24.50 -3.76 21.03
C ASN A 313 -23.17 -3.64 20.28
N THR A 314 -23.22 -3.60 18.96
CA THR A 314 -22.05 -3.37 18.12
C THR A 314 -22.35 -2.36 17.04
N GLU A 315 -21.37 -1.51 16.76
CA GLU A 315 -21.49 -0.50 15.73
C GLU A 315 -20.21 -0.43 14.89
N THR A 316 -20.40 -0.11 13.62
CA THR A 316 -19.34 0.18 12.67
C THR A 316 -19.71 1.48 11.94
N PRO A 317 -18.74 2.18 11.33
CA PRO A 317 -19.06 3.34 10.48
C PRO A 317 -20.09 3.00 9.39
N ARG A 318 -20.13 1.74 8.94
CA ARG A 318 -21.08 1.26 7.93
C ARG A 318 -22.47 1.04 8.52
N THR A 319 -22.61 0.40 9.68
CA THR A 319 -23.93 0.15 10.30
C THR A 319 -24.60 1.46 10.65
N LEU A 320 -23.85 2.42 11.21
CA LEU A 320 -24.36 3.74 11.55
C LEU A 320 -24.79 4.54 10.31
N ARG A 321 -23.99 4.54 9.24
CA ARG A 321 -24.34 5.22 7.98
C ARG A 321 -25.61 4.65 7.33
N TYR A 322 -25.83 3.35 7.41
CA TYR A 322 -26.99 2.68 6.80
C TYR A 322 -28.10 2.33 7.79
N ILE A 323 -28.00 2.80 9.04
CA ILE A 323 -28.96 2.56 10.12
C ILE A 323 -29.29 1.07 10.23
N LYS A 324 -28.25 0.25 10.45
CA LYS A 324 -28.37 -1.19 10.68
C LYS A 324 -28.13 -1.52 12.14
N HIS A 325 -28.89 -2.47 12.67
CA HIS A 325 -28.80 -2.86 14.08
C HIS A 325 -28.21 -4.26 14.23
N GLU A 326 -26.89 -4.31 14.38
CA GLU A 326 -26.15 -5.55 14.61
C GLU A 326 -25.93 -5.79 16.12
N LYS A 327 -25.72 -7.05 16.49
CA LYS A 327 -25.26 -7.45 17.82
C LYS A 327 -23.96 -8.22 17.70
N ILE A 328 -23.21 -8.34 18.79
CA ILE A 328 -21.99 -9.14 18.83
C ILE A 328 -21.95 -10.02 20.08
N ILE A 329 -21.57 -11.29 19.90
CA ILE A 329 -21.23 -12.18 21.01
C ILE A 329 -19.90 -11.69 21.57
N PHE A 330 -19.90 -11.27 22.82
CA PHE A 330 -18.75 -10.75 23.56
C PHE A 330 -18.39 -11.74 24.67
N PRO A 331 -17.42 -12.65 24.42
CA PRO A 331 -17.12 -13.76 25.33
C PRO A 331 -16.18 -13.34 26.48
N TYR A 332 -16.45 -12.17 27.06
CA TYR A 332 -15.72 -11.58 28.17
C TYR A 332 -16.70 -10.81 29.05
N THR A 333 -16.26 -10.44 30.25
CA THR A 333 -16.94 -9.43 31.06
C THR A 333 -16.00 -8.31 31.44
N TYR A 334 -16.54 -7.21 31.95
CA TYR A 334 -15.77 -6.12 32.54
C TYR A 334 -16.11 -6.02 34.03
N ASP A 335 -15.09 -5.93 34.87
CA ASP A 335 -15.22 -5.62 36.30
C ASP A 335 -14.48 -4.30 36.57
N GLU A 336 -15.17 -3.28 37.07
CA GLU A 336 -14.64 -1.90 37.23
C GLU A 336 -13.88 -1.35 36.00
N ASN A 337 -14.28 -1.75 34.78
CA ASN A 337 -13.68 -1.48 33.46
C ASN A 337 -12.45 -2.33 33.08
N GLU A 338 -11.99 -3.21 33.95
CA GLU A 338 -10.96 -4.19 33.64
C GLU A 338 -11.54 -5.40 32.94
N LEU A 339 -10.87 -5.89 31.90
CA LEU A 339 -11.31 -7.05 31.14
C LEU A 339 -11.11 -8.33 31.96
N VAL A 340 -12.18 -9.11 32.11
CA VAL A 340 -12.17 -10.39 32.82
C VAL A 340 -12.43 -11.52 31.83
N HIS A 341 -11.54 -12.50 31.85
CA HIS A 341 -11.64 -13.74 31.10
C HIS A 341 -12.36 -14.81 31.93
N TYR A 342 -13.13 -15.66 31.27
CA TYR A 342 -13.74 -16.83 31.90
C TYR A 342 -12.71 -17.92 32.16
N ASP A 343 -12.85 -18.62 33.28
CA ASP A 343 -12.04 -19.81 33.60
C ASP A 343 -12.38 -21.00 32.68
N ASP A 344 -11.59 -22.07 32.77
CA ASP A 344 -11.77 -23.25 31.92
C ASP A 344 -13.13 -23.93 32.17
N GLY A 345 -13.93 -24.07 31.12
CA GLY A 345 -15.29 -24.62 31.17
C GLY A 345 -16.34 -23.68 31.77
N GLU A 346 -15.94 -22.49 32.24
CA GLU A 346 -16.87 -21.55 32.85
C GLU A 346 -17.82 -20.94 31.82
N PHE A 347 -17.29 -20.48 30.68
CA PHE A 347 -18.07 -19.93 29.58
C PHE A 347 -19.12 -20.93 29.08
N GLU A 348 -18.73 -22.18 28.87
CA GLU A 348 -19.64 -23.23 28.40
C GLU A 348 -20.75 -23.56 29.40
N ARG A 349 -20.45 -23.46 30.69
CA ARG A 349 -21.44 -23.70 31.77
C ARG A 349 -22.42 -22.53 31.91
N LEU A 350 -21.94 -21.30 31.80
CA LEU A 350 -22.77 -20.09 31.94
C LEU A 350 -23.57 -19.78 30.68
N PHE A 351 -23.00 -20.06 29.50
CA PHE A 351 -23.58 -19.72 28.20
C PHE A 351 -23.62 -20.94 27.26
N PRO A 352 -24.40 -21.99 27.60
CA PRO A 352 -24.51 -23.19 26.77
C PRO A 352 -25.06 -22.92 25.36
N GLY A 353 -25.96 -21.94 25.20
CA GLY A 353 -26.53 -21.52 23.92
C GLY A 353 -25.52 -20.83 23.02
N ALA A 354 -24.78 -19.86 23.56
CA ALA A 354 -23.67 -19.22 22.84
C ALA A 354 -22.58 -20.23 22.44
N THR A 355 -22.29 -21.18 23.34
CA THR A 355 -21.33 -22.26 23.09
C THR A 355 -21.80 -23.20 21.97
N ALA A 356 -23.07 -23.61 21.97
CA ALA A 356 -23.64 -24.43 20.91
C ALA A 356 -23.60 -23.71 19.56
N TYR A 357 -23.95 -22.42 19.54
CA TYR A 357 -23.88 -21.58 18.33
C TYR A 357 -22.45 -21.44 17.80
N LEU A 358 -21.48 -21.07 18.64
CA LEU A 358 -20.07 -20.90 18.22
C LEU A 358 -19.45 -22.23 17.74
N ASN A 359 -19.88 -23.36 18.30
CA ASN A 359 -19.42 -24.68 17.85
C ASN A 359 -19.83 -25.02 16.42
N GLU A 360 -20.86 -24.40 15.85
CA GLU A 360 -21.16 -24.53 14.41
C GLU A 360 -20.02 -23.99 13.52
N PHE A 361 -19.20 -23.09 14.08
CA PHE A 361 -18.05 -22.49 13.42
C PHE A 361 -16.72 -23.07 13.90
N ARG A 362 -16.72 -24.17 14.66
CA ARG A 362 -15.54 -24.68 15.37
C ARG A 362 -14.32 -24.87 14.48
N ASP A 363 -14.50 -25.56 13.35
CA ASP A 363 -13.43 -25.83 12.39
C ASP A 363 -12.78 -24.56 11.85
N ASP A 364 -13.55 -23.48 11.69
CA ASP A 364 -13.05 -22.20 11.20
C ASP A 364 -12.40 -21.39 12.32
N LEU A 365 -12.95 -21.46 13.55
CA LEU A 365 -12.40 -20.82 14.74
C LEU A 365 -11.00 -21.36 15.06
N ASP A 366 -10.81 -22.67 14.97
CA ASP A 366 -9.55 -23.36 15.28
C ASP A 366 -8.46 -23.09 14.22
N LYS A 367 -8.84 -22.71 12.99
CA LYS A 367 -7.90 -22.37 11.89
C LYS A 367 -7.41 -20.91 11.94
N ARG A 368 -7.97 -20.07 12.82
CA ARG A 368 -7.60 -18.65 12.91
C ARG A 368 -6.17 -18.51 13.42
N GLN A 369 -5.47 -17.47 12.96
CA GLN A 369 -4.18 -17.07 13.52
C GLN A 369 -4.39 -16.23 14.79
N SER A 370 -5.00 -16.84 15.80
CA SER A 370 -5.32 -16.22 17.09
C SER A 370 -4.08 -16.02 17.97
N ASP A 371 -4.19 -15.15 18.97
CA ASP A 371 -3.19 -15.04 20.04
C ASP A 371 -3.05 -16.40 20.77
N ASN A 372 -1.83 -16.80 21.15
CA ASN A 372 -1.56 -18.15 21.69
C ASN A 372 -2.37 -18.52 22.94
N ASN A 373 -2.78 -17.52 23.73
CA ASN A 373 -3.52 -17.72 24.97
C ASN A 373 -5.04 -17.55 24.78
N ALA A 374 -5.50 -17.24 23.57
CA ALA A 374 -6.92 -17.08 23.30
C ALA A 374 -7.63 -18.44 23.36
N LYS A 375 -8.71 -18.53 24.13
CA LYS A 375 -9.56 -19.71 24.14
C LYS A 375 -10.30 -19.85 22.81
N TRP A 376 -10.76 -21.06 22.48
CA TRP A 376 -11.36 -21.35 21.17
C TRP A 376 -12.58 -20.45 20.85
N TYR A 377 -13.35 -20.09 21.88
CA TYR A 377 -14.52 -19.22 21.78
C TYR A 377 -14.18 -17.72 21.83
N GLU A 378 -12.96 -17.34 22.22
CA GLU A 378 -12.54 -15.95 22.36
C GLU A 378 -12.24 -15.30 21.00
N TYR A 379 -12.21 -13.96 20.99
CA TYR A 379 -11.73 -13.21 19.84
C TYR A 379 -10.27 -13.55 19.56
N GLY A 380 -9.91 -13.59 18.28
CA GLY A 380 -8.54 -13.97 17.91
C GLY A 380 -7.47 -12.96 18.32
N ARG A 381 -7.84 -11.76 18.78
CA ARG A 381 -6.95 -10.65 19.13
C ARG A 381 -7.45 -9.92 20.37
N SER A 382 -6.55 -9.72 21.32
CA SER A 382 -6.86 -9.13 22.64
C SER A 382 -6.56 -7.62 22.76
N GLN A 383 -5.81 -7.04 21.82
CA GLN A 383 -5.16 -5.73 21.98
C GLN A 383 -6.14 -4.56 22.18
N ALA A 384 -7.36 -4.66 21.65
CA ALA A 384 -8.36 -3.60 21.74
C ALA A 384 -9.24 -3.68 23.00
N LEU A 385 -9.26 -4.82 23.69
CA LEU A 385 -10.29 -5.15 24.68
C LEU A 385 -10.17 -4.33 25.97
N SER A 386 -8.96 -4.11 26.49
CA SER A 386 -8.76 -3.41 27.77
C SER A 386 -9.12 -1.92 27.73
N GLY A 387 -9.00 -1.26 26.59
CA GLY A 387 -9.29 0.17 26.44
C GLY A 387 -10.74 0.50 26.08
N LEU A 388 -11.59 -0.51 25.86
CA LEU A 388 -12.85 -0.32 25.16
C LEU A 388 -14.03 -0.01 26.08
N ASN A 389 -14.04 -0.42 27.35
CA ASN A 389 -15.21 -0.24 28.24
C ASN A 389 -15.29 1.18 28.84
N ARG A 390 -15.41 2.20 27.98
CA ARG A 390 -15.59 3.60 28.35
C ARG A 390 -16.31 4.34 27.24
N GLN A 391 -16.89 5.51 27.50
CA GLN A 391 -17.46 6.34 26.43
C GLN A 391 -16.37 6.62 25.37
N LYS A 392 -16.73 6.51 24.09
CA LYS A 392 -15.76 6.54 22.99
C LYS A 392 -16.36 7.13 21.72
N LEU A 393 -15.50 7.63 20.84
CA LEU A 393 -15.88 7.96 19.47
C LEU A 393 -15.47 6.82 18.52
N LEU A 394 -16.15 6.72 17.38
CA LEU A 394 -15.87 5.78 16.30
C LEU A 394 -15.65 6.54 14.99
N ILE A 395 -14.58 6.21 14.30
CA ILE A 395 -14.21 6.78 13.00
C ILE A 395 -13.82 5.66 12.02
N SER A 396 -14.07 5.89 10.73
CA SER A 396 -13.65 4.98 9.67
C SER A 396 -12.13 5.04 9.42
N THR A 397 -11.54 3.90 9.08
CA THR A 397 -10.16 3.86 8.55
C THR A 397 -10.08 4.35 7.10
N VAL A 398 -11.23 4.50 6.44
CA VAL A 398 -11.35 4.98 5.05
C VAL A 398 -12.24 6.20 5.00
N VAL A 399 -11.70 7.29 4.44
CA VAL A 399 -12.38 8.58 4.25
C VAL A 399 -12.54 8.83 2.75
N THR A 400 -13.73 9.26 2.31
CA THR A 400 -14.05 9.46 0.88
C THR A 400 -14.44 10.88 0.55
N ASN A 401 -15.39 11.47 1.30
CA ASN A 401 -15.87 12.83 1.08
C ASN A 401 -15.66 13.66 2.34
N ASP A 402 -16.23 13.21 3.45
CA ASP A 402 -16.16 13.85 4.76
C ASP A 402 -15.72 12.84 5.82
N VAL A 403 -15.28 13.38 6.96
CA VAL A 403 -14.88 12.60 8.12
C VAL A 403 -16.09 12.41 9.03
N ASP A 404 -16.72 11.24 8.92
CA ASP A 404 -17.79 10.85 9.83
C ASP A 404 -17.22 10.36 11.15
N VAL A 405 -17.66 11.00 12.24
CA VAL A 405 -17.30 10.65 13.62
C VAL A 405 -18.58 10.35 14.38
N TYR A 406 -18.64 9.23 15.08
CA TYR A 406 -19.84 8.80 15.79
C TYR A 406 -19.54 8.62 17.26
N GLU A 407 -20.49 8.96 18.13
CA GLU A 407 -20.39 8.69 19.55
C GLU A 407 -20.94 7.30 19.85
N LEU A 408 -20.23 6.53 20.66
CA LEU A 408 -20.67 5.21 21.12
C LEU A 408 -20.78 5.17 22.63
N GLU A 409 -21.78 4.42 23.10
CA GLU A 409 -21.94 4.09 24.50
C GLU A 409 -20.77 3.24 25.03
N GLN A 410 -20.60 3.28 26.35
CA GLN A 410 -19.52 2.58 27.06
C GLN A 410 -19.45 1.09 26.72
N GLU A 411 -20.58 0.39 26.74
CA GLU A 411 -20.64 -1.07 26.54
C GLU A 411 -20.65 -1.50 25.07
N CYS A 412 -20.75 -0.57 24.12
CA CYS A 412 -20.79 -0.88 22.69
C CYS A 412 -19.44 -1.42 22.21
N ILE A 413 -19.42 -2.57 21.52
CA ILE A 413 -18.20 -3.25 21.08
C ILE A 413 -18.06 -3.12 19.55
N PRO A 414 -17.42 -2.07 19.01
CA PRO A 414 -17.22 -1.94 17.57
C PRO A 414 -16.22 -2.99 17.04
N TYR A 415 -16.45 -3.52 15.84
CA TYR A 415 -15.54 -4.49 15.19
C TYR A 415 -14.96 -4.03 13.84
N ALA A 416 -15.34 -2.83 13.35
CA ALA A 416 -14.68 -2.19 12.22
C ALA A 416 -14.51 -0.67 12.44
N GLY A 417 -13.35 -0.14 12.04
CA GLY A 417 -12.98 1.28 12.23
C GLY A 417 -11.84 1.47 13.22
N MET A 418 -11.78 2.66 13.81
CA MET A 418 -10.93 3.02 14.95
C MET A 418 -11.81 3.68 16.00
N TYR A 419 -11.50 3.43 17.27
CA TYR A 419 -12.15 4.11 18.38
C TYR A 419 -11.20 5.12 19.02
N ILE A 420 -11.79 6.15 19.63
CA ILE A 420 -11.08 7.26 20.25
C ILE A 420 -11.58 7.42 21.68
N VAL A 421 -10.66 7.47 22.63
CA VAL A 421 -10.96 7.70 24.04
C VAL A 421 -10.12 8.85 24.58
N GLN A 422 -10.66 9.55 25.56
CA GLN A 422 -9.91 10.54 26.33
C GLN A 422 -8.82 9.82 27.14
N LYS A 423 -7.61 10.39 27.16
CA LYS A 423 -6.55 9.90 28.05
C LYS A 423 -6.83 10.30 29.50
N GLU A 424 -6.32 9.52 30.44
CA GLU A 424 -6.54 9.73 31.87
C GLU A 424 -5.88 11.02 32.39
N ASP A 425 -4.79 11.46 31.75
CA ASP A 425 -4.09 12.71 32.05
C ASP A 425 -4.64 13.94 31.30
N ASN A 426 -5.65 13.76 30.44
CA ASN A 426 -6.26 14.86 29.69
C ASN A 426 -7.29 15.62 30.54
N ASN A 427 -6.95 16.87 30.90
CA ASN A 427 -7.81 17.80 31.64
C ASN A 427 -8.27 19.00 30.80
N GLU A 428 -7.94 19.05 29.52
CA GLU A 428 -8.16 20.24 28.67
C GLU A 428 -9.27 20.04 27.63
N TYR A 429 -9.37 18.85 27.04
CA TYR A 429 -10.28 18.60 25.92
C TYR A 429 -11.19 17.41 26.16
N THR A 430 -12.47 17.57 25.84
CA THR A 430 -13.50 16.53 25.98
C THR A 430 -13.66 15.70 24.70
N LEU A 431 -14.40 14.58 24.76
CA LEU A 431 -14.80 13.86 23.54
C LEU A 431 -15.66 14.72 22.59
N THR A 432 -16.42 15.68 23.12
CA THR A 432 -17.16 16.63 22.28
C THR A 432 -16.21 17.55 21.51
N ASP A 433 -15.11 17.99 22.14
CA ASP A 433 -14.06 18.74 21.44
C ASP A 433 -13.36 17.89 20.39
N ALA A 434 -13.00 16.64 20.71
CA ALA A 434 -12.44 15.71 19.73
C ALA A 434 -13.36 15.56 18.51
N MET A 435 -14.67 15.39 18.73
CA MET A 435 -15.63 15.27 17.64
C MET A 435 -15.71 16.53 16.78
N ARG A 436 -15.63 17.73 17.39
CA ARG A 436 -15.58 19.01 16.66
C ARG A 436 -14.30 19.14 15.83
N ILE A 437 -13.14 18.83 16.41
CA ILE A 437 -11.83 18.88 15.73
C ILE A 437 -11.82 17.93 14.54
N LEU A 438 -12.23 16.68 14.73
CA LEU A 438 -12.20 15.65 13.69
C LEU A 438 -13.25 15.86 12.58
N ARG A 439 -14.27 16.68 12.80
CA ARG A 439 -15.25 17.05 11.78
C ARG A 439 -14.92 18.38 11.08
N SER A 440 -13.80 19.02 11.44
CA SER A 440 -13.41 20.30 10.86
C SER A 440 -12.90 20.13 9.42
N ASP A 441 -13.00 21.21 8.64
CA ASP A 441 -12.49 21.22 7.27
C ASP A 441 -10.95 21.10 7.25
N GLU A 442 -10.26 21.65 8.26
CA GLU A 442 -8.81 21.55 8.42
C GLU A 442 -8.37 20.09 8.61
N PHE A 443 -9.06 19.33 9.48
CA PHE A 443 -8.74 17.91 9.66
C PHE A 443 -9.03 17.09 8.41
N LYS A 444 -10.12 17.43 7.70
CA LYS A 444 -10.46 16.79 6.43
C LYS A 444 -9.37 17.03 5.38
N GLU A 445 -8.91 18.27 5.22
CA GLU A 445 -7.80 18.62 4.32
C GLU A 445 -6.51 17.87 4.69
N TYR A 446 -6.18 17.82 5.98
CA TYR A 446 -5.07 17.03 6.50
C TYR A 446 -5.19 15.56 6.09
N VAL A 447 -6.32 14.91 6.35
CA VAL A 447 -6.58 13.51 6.02
C VAL A 447 -6.38 13.21 4.53
N PHE A 448 -6.87 14.07 3.64
CA PHE A 448 -6.71 13.88 2.19
C PHE A 448 -5.27 14.14 1.73
N LYS A 449 -4.52 15.01 2.40
CA LYS A 449 -3.09 15.23 2.17
C LYS A 449 -2.24 14.03 2.57
N ILE A 450 -2.46 13.50 3.78
CA ILE A 450 -1.59 12.48 4.39
C ILE A 450 -2.02 11.04 4.10
N GLY A 451 -3.32 10.79 3.92
CA GLY A 451 -3.86 9.44 3.77
C GLY A 451 -3.32 8.66 2.56
N ILE A 452 -3.29 7.32 2.69
CA ILE A 452 -2.87 6.40 1.64
C ILE A 452 -4.01 6.23 0.64
N PRO A 453 -3.86 6.59 -0.64
CA PRO A 453 -4.94 6.46 -1.59
C PRO A 453 -5.35 4.98 -1.80
N ILE A 454 -6.66 4.72 -1.87
CA ILE A 454 -7.21 3.37 -2.13
C ILE A 454 -7.81 3.28 -3.53
N SER A 455 -8.87 4.06 -3.78
CA SER A 455 -9.63 4.05 -5.03
C SER A 455 -10.45 5.33 -5.15
N GLY A 456 -10.47 5.91 -6.35
CA GLY A 456 -11.11 7.20 -6.59
C GLY A 456 -10.58 8.29 -5.65
N LYS A 457 -11.50 8.98 -4.97
CA LYS A 457 -11.19 9.99 -3.96
C LYS A 457 -10.89 9.41 -2.56
N SER A 458 -11.06 8.11 -2.35
CA SER A 458 -10.93 7.52 -1.02
C SER A 458 -9.48 7.37 -0.58
N VAL A 459 -9.20 7.76 0.67
CA VAL A 459 -7.92 7.60 1.34
C VAL A 459 -8.07 6.74 2.60
N ARG A 460 -7.03 5.99 2.93
CA ARG A 460 -6.89 5.25 4.19
C ARG A 460 -6.05 6.07 5.16
N ILE A 461 -6.50 6.15 6.40
CA ILE A 461 -5.74 6.73 7.52
C ILE A 461 -5.52 5.69 8.60
N THR A 462 -4.46 5.85 9.38
CA THR A 462 -4.14 5.02 10.55
C THR A 462 -4.47 5.75 11.85
N SER A 463 -4.44 5.03 12.98
CA SER A 463 -4.60 5.68 14.29
C SER A 463 -3.54 6.74 14.53
N LYS A 464 -2.29 6.44 14.12
CA LYS A 464 -1.15 7.36 14.26
C LYS A 464 -1.30 8.62 13.42
N ASP A 465 -1.92 8.51 12.25
CA ASP A 465 -2.24 9.66 11.40
C ASP A 465 -3.17 10.62 12.15
N ILE A 466 -4.22 10.11 12.79
CA ILE A 466 -5.14 10.93 13.60
C ILE A 466 -4.41 11.51 14.83
N GLU A 467 -3.64 10.70 15.55
CA GLU A 467 -2.90 11.14 16.73
C GLU A 467 -1.83 12.19 16.43
N ASN A 468 -1.31 12.26 15.21
CA ASN A 468 -0.29 13.23 14.82
C ASN A 468 -0.85 14.53 14.26
N TYR A 469 -2.16 14.65 14.10
CA TYR A 469 -2.78 15.89 13.63
C TYR A 469 -2.55 17.02 14.63
N MET A 470 -2.13 18.17 14.12
CA MET A 470 -1.94 19.40 14.89
C MET A 470 -3.12 20.34 14.69
N PHE A 471 -3.77 20.77 15.77
CA PHE A 471 -4.94 21.67 15.74
C PHE A 471 -4.77 22.94 16.59
#